data_AF-A0A0K2JEQ6-F1
#
_entry.id   AF-A0A0K2JEQ6-F1
#
_cell.length_a   1.000
_cell.length_b   1.000
_cell.length_c   1.000
_cell.angle_alpha   90.00
_cell.angle_beta   90.00
_cell.angle_gamma   90.00
#
_symmetry.space_group_name_H-M   'P 1'
#
loop_
_entity.id
_entity.type
_entity.pdbx_description
1 polymer ?
#
loop_
_entity_poly.entity_id
_entity_poly.type
_entity_poly.pdbx_seq_one_letter_code
_entity_poly.pdbx_strand_id
1 'polypeptide(L)'
;MFDIRYGEKCIVGGYNGIGKTTFLNTLAGNIPKLGGTLKIGNGVVIAYFHQIEQLIDMTPIEYLKNLHPGLKQGQIRSILANFGVKSILMQNQMTKLSGGEQTRVRLSALSL
;
A
#
# COMPACT_ATOMS: atom_id res chain seq x y z
N MET A 1 25.73 -3.39 -10.57
CA MET A 1 24.67 -2.36 -10.42
C MET A 1 23.36 -3.12 -10.28
N PHE A 2 22.48 -2.73 -9.35
CA PHE A 2 21.17 -3.36 -9.18
C PHE A 2 20.13 -2.45 -9.84
N ASP A 3 19.43 -2.97 -10.84
CA ASP A 3 18.31 -2.31 -11.51
C ASP A 3 17.07 -3.19 -11.45
N ILE A 4 15.91 -2.54 -11.36
CA ILE A 4 14.59 -3.17 -11.49
C ILE A 4 13.89 -2.47 -12.65
N ARG A 5 13.42 -3.25 -13.61
CA ARG A 5 12.74 -2.76 -14.81
C ARG A 5 11.22 -2.90 -14.67
N TYR A 6 10.50 -2.20 -15.55
CA TYR A 6 9.05 -2.28 -15.60
C TYR A 6 8.58 -3.73 -15.77
N GLY A 7 7.63 -4.15 -14.94
CA GLY A 7 7.06 -5.51 -14.94
C GLY A 7 7.86 -6.54 -14.14
N GLU A 8 9.08 -6.22 -13.71
CA GLU A 8 9.87 -7.14 -12.89
C GLU A 8 9.34 -7.20 -11.45
N LYS A 9 9.40 -8.40 -10.88
CA LYS A 9 9.06 -8.67 -9.48
C LYS A 9 10.32 -9.17 -8.79
N CYS A 10 10.75 -8.46 -7.77
CA CYS A 10 11.95 -8.79 -7.01
C CYS A 10 11.58 -9.19 -5.57
N ILE A 11 12.32 -10.14 -5.01
CA ILE A 11 12.22 -10.53 -3.59
C ILE A 11 13.47 -10.04 -2.86
N VAL A 12 13.27 -9.28 -1.80
CA VAL A 12 14.35 -8.92 -0.86
C VAL A 12 14.39 -9.98 0.25
N GLY A 13 15.28 -10.97 0.11
CA GLY A 13 15.42 -12.10 1.03
C GLY A 13 16.46 -11.88 2.13
N GLY A 14 16.41 -12.70 3.18
CA GLY A 14 17.40 -12.73 4.27
C GLY A 14 16.78 -12.92 5.66
N TYR A 15 17.60 -13.16 6.67
CA TYR A 15 17.15 -13.38 8.05
C TYR A 15 16.52 -12.13 8.68
N ASN A 16 15.79 -12.29 9.79
CA ASN A 16 15.25 -11.15 10.55
C ASN A 16 16.40 -10.32 11.14
N GLY A 17 16.25 -9.00 11.11
CA GLY A 17 17.30 -8.07 11.59
C GLY A 17 18.36 -7.67 10.57
N ILE A 18 18.44 -8.31 9.39
CA ILE A 18 19.43 -7.96 8.35
C ILE A 18 19.18 -6.59 7.67
N GLY A 19 18.06 -5.92 7.98
CA GLY A 19 17.73 -4.59 7.46
C GLY A 19 16.79 -4.55 6.26
N LYS A 20 16.04 -5.62 5.95
CA LYS A 20 15.06 -5.64 4.84
C LYS A 20 14.05 -4.48 4.92
N THR A 21 13.46 -4.28 6.09
CA THR A 21 12.49 -3.19 6.34
C THR A 21 13.16 -1.83 6.20
N THR A 22 14.38 -1.67 6.72
CA THR A 22 15.18 -0.45 6.56
C THR A 22 15.48 -0.15 5.09
N PHE A 23 15.85 -1.17 4.32
CA PHE A 23 16.11 -1.07 2.89
C PHE A 23 14.86 -0.61 2.14
N LEU A 24 13.71 -1.27 2.33
CA LEU A 24 12.46 -0.90 1.65
C LEU A 24 11.98 0.50 2.08
N ASN A 25 12.10 0.86 3.36
CA ASN A 25 11.77 2.22 3.83
C ASN A 25 12.69 3.28 3.22
N THR A 26 13.97 2.97 3.04
CA THR A 26 14.91 3.88 2.37
C THR A 26 14.54 4.07 0.90
N LEU A 27 14.18 2.98 0.20
CA LEU A 27 13.71 3.05 -1.19
C LEU A 27 12.40 3.83 -1.31
N ALA A 28 11.50 3.68 -0.34
CA ALA A 28 10.23 4.41 -0.26
C ALA A 28 10.39 5.89 0.13
N GLY A 29 11.58 6.33 0.53
CA GLY A 29 11.84 7.69 1.01
C GLY A 29 11.40 7.97 2.44
N ASN A 30 10.92 6.96 3.17
CA ASN A 30 10.51 7.09 4.58
C ASN A 30 11.69 7.31 5.53
N ILE A 31 12.90 6.91 5.14
CA ILE A 31 14.13 7.06 5.91
C ILE A 31 15.25 7.53 4.95
N PRO A 32 16.10 8.49 5.34
CA PRO A 32 17.20 8.93 4.50
C PRO A 32 18.23 7.81 4.28
N LYS A 33 18.77 7.72 3.07
CA LYS A 33 19.89 6.83 2.76
C LYS A 33 21.15 7.29 3.50
N LEU A 34 21.94 6.33 3.99
CA LEU A 34 23.25 6.61 4.58
C LEU A 34 24.32 6.96 3.53
N GLY A 35 24.11 6.54 2.27
CA GLY A 35 25.03 6.80 1.17
C GLY A 35 24.52 6.23 -0.15
N GLY A 36 25.34 6.34 -1.19
CA GLY A 36 25.02 5.83 -2.53
C GLY A 36 23.98 6.66 -3.29
N THR A 37 23.57 6.13 -4.45
CA THR A 37 22.62 6.80 -5.35
C THR A 37 21.44 5.90 -5.63
N LEU A 38 20.24 6.45 -5.48
CA LEU A 38 18.97 5.86 -5.93
C LEU A 38 18.51 6.69 -7.12
N LYS A 39 18.28 6.04 -8.26
CA LYS A 39 17.71 6.67 -9.46
C LYS A 39 16.32 6.08 -9.68
N ILE A 40 15.31 6.95 -9.70
CA ILE A 40 13.92 6.58 -9.97
C ILE A 40 13.61 7.01 -11.41
N GLY A 41 13.00 6.11 -12.19
CA GLY A 41 12.64 6.39 -13.58
C GLY A 41 11.58 7.49 -13.68
N ASN A 42 11.53 8.19 -14.82
CA ASN A 42 10.51 9.20 -15.07
C ASN A 42 9.10 8.59 -15.00
N GLY A 43 8.20 9.24 -14.26
CA GLY A 43 6.82 8.81 -14.09
C GLY A 43 6.62 7.65 -13.10
N VAL A 44 7.68 7.17 -12.43
CA VAL A 44 7.55 6.15 -11.39
C VAL A 44 7.07 6.80 -10.09
N VAL A 45 5.89 6.38 -9.62
CA VAL A 45 5.37 6.72 -8.29
C VAL A 45 5.63 5.53 -7.36
N ILE A 46 6.24 5.79 -6.20
CA ILE A 46 6.53 4.75 -5.23
C ILE A 46 5.37 4.65 -4.25
N ALA A 47 4.78 3.46 -4.16
CA ALA A 47 3.80 3.11 -3.14
C ALA A 47 4.42 2.11 -2.16
N TYR A 48 4.19 2.30 -0.86
CA TYR A 48 4.75 1.44 0.19
C TYR A 48 3.64 0.81 1.03
N PHE A 49 3.62 -0.52 1.09
CA PHE A 49 2.65 -1.28 1.88
C PHE A 49 3.24 -1.62 3.25
N HIS A 50 2.75 -0.95 4.30
CA HIS A 50 3.23 -1.15 5.67
C HIS A 50 2.82 -2.53 6.23
N GLN A 51 3.76 -3.22 6.89
CA GLN A 51 3.51 -4.54 7.47
C GLN A 51 2.47 -4.49 8.61
N ILE A 52 2.47 -3.42 9.40
CA ILE A 52 1.53 -3.20 10.49
C ILE A 52 0.93 -1.81 10.30
N GLU A 53 -0.39 -1.74 10.34
CA GLU A 53 -1.14 -0.49 10.43
C GLU A 53 -2.11 -0.64 11.59
N GLN A 54 -2.33 0.43 12.36
CA GLN A 54 -3.23 0.38 13.51
C GLN A 54 -4.64 -0.01 13.06
N LEU A 55 -5.37 -0.68 13.94
CA LEU A 55 -6.78 -0.97 13.72
C LEU A 55 -7.53 0.35 13.54
N ILE A 56 -8.03 0.55 12.33
CA ILE A 56 -8.64 1.81 11.92
C ILE A 56 -10.13 1.75 12.26
N ASP A 57 -10.61 2.67 13.09
CA ASP A 57 -12.04 2.80 13.40
C ASP A 57 -12.76 3.59 12.30
N MET A 58 -12.71 3.06 11.08
CA MET A 58 -13.45 3.57 9.94
C MET A 58 -13.82 2.44 8.97
N THR A 59 -14.75 2.73 8.08
CA THR A 59 -15.15 1.82 6.99
C THR A 59 -14.15 1.85 5.82
N PRO A 60 -14.10 0.81 4.96
CA PRO A 60 -13.30 0.84 3.73
C PRO A 60 -13.58 2.06 2.84
N ILE A 61 -14.83 2.52 2.78
CA ILE A 61 -15.19 3.71 1.98
C ILE A 61 -14.58 4.97 2.60
N GLU A 62 -14.72 5.15 3.91
CA GLU A 62 -14.15 6.30 4.62
C GLU A 62 -12.62 6.30 4.52
N TYR A 63 -11.99 5.13 4.62
CA TYR A 63 -10.55 4.99 4.46
C TYR A 63 -10.05 5.53 3.11
N LEU A 64 -10.65 5.09 1.99
CA LEU A 64 -10.27 5.62 0.68
C LEU A 64 -10.67 7.09 0.53
N LYS A 65 -11.79 7.52 1.11
CA LYS A 65 -12.24 8.92 1.01
C LYS A 65 -11.31 9.87 1.75
N ASN A 66 -10.78 9.46 2.90
CA ASN A 66 -9.84 10.25 3.69
C ASN A 66 -8.49 10.38 3.00
N LEU A 67 -8.00 9.29 2.38
CA LEU A 67 -6.76 9.32 1.61
C LEU A 67 -6.91 10.07 0.28
N HIS A 68 -8.09 9.98 -0.35
CA HIS A 68 -8.35 10.55 -1.67
C HIS A 68 -9.66 11.37 -1.69
N PRO A 69 -9.67 12.58 -1.10
CA PRO A 69 -10.89 13.39 -0.96
C PRO A 69 -11.57 13.77 -2.28
N GLY A 70 -10.81 13.79 -3.39
CA GLY A 70 -11.33 14.09 -4.72
C GLY A 70 -12.21 13.00 -5.34
N LEU A 71 -12.17 11.76 -4.81
CA LEU A 71 -12.93 10.66 -5.37
C LEU A 71 -14.41 10.70 -4.97
N LYS A 72 -15.29 10.46 -5.93
CA LYS A 72 -16.72 10.25 -5.67
C LYS A 72 -16.95 8.86 -5.08
N GLN A 73 -18.00 8.70 -4.28
CA GLN A 73 -18.30 7.43 -3.61
C GLN A 73 -18.47 6.26 -4.60
N GLY A 74 -19.06 6.51 -5.78
CA GLY A 74 -19.16 5.50 -6.84
C GLY A 74 -17.80 4.99 -7.31
N GLN A 75 -16.83 5.89 -7.50
CA GLN A 75 -15.45 5.53 -7.89
C GLN A 75 -14.77 4.71 -6.79
N ILE A 76 -14.90 5.13 -5.52
CA ILE A 76 -14.36 4.40 -4.36
C ILE A 76 -14.91 2.95 -4.31
N ARG A 77 -16.23 2.78 -4.50
CA ARG A 77 -16.85 1.45 -4.52
C ARG A 77 -16.32 0.59 -5.69
N SER A 78 -16.15 1.18 -6.88
CA SER A 78 -15.56 0.48 -8.02
C SER A 78 -14.12 0.03 -7.75
N ILE A 79 -13.30 0.88 -7.15
CA ILE A 79 -11.91 0.56 -6.78
C ILE A 79 -11.89 -0.59 -5.77
N LEU A 80 -12.68 -0.49 -4.68
CA LEU A 80 -12.77 -1.55 -3.67
C LEU A 80 -13.24 -2.89 -4.28
N ALA A 81 -14.23 -2.85 -5.18
CA ALA A 81 -14.73 -4.03 -5.87
C ALA A 81 -13.67 -4.67 -6.78
N ASN A 82 -12.87 -3.87 -7.49
CA ASN A 82 -11.77 -4.36 -8.34
C ASN A 82 -10.68 -5.10 -7.53
N PHE A 83 -10.53 -4.77 -6.25
CA PHE A 83 -9.65 -5.48 -5.31
C PHE A 83 -10.36 -6.64 -4.59
N GLY A 84 -11.60 -6.96 -4.94
CA GLY A 84 -12.36 -8.08 -4.39
C GLY A 84 -13.01 -7.82 -3.03
N VAL A 85 -13.16 -6.56 -2.62
CA VAL A 85 -13.91 -6.20 -1.40
C VAL A 85 -15.40 -6.29 -1.72
N LYS A 86 -16.13 -7.16 -1.00
CA LYS A 86 -17.58 -7.33 -1.19
C LYS A 86 -18.33 -6.07 -0.76
N SER A 87 -19.39 -5.72 -1.48
CA SER A 87 -20.21 -4.52 -1.21
C SER A 87 -20.71 -4.44 0.24
N ILE A 88 -21.11 -5.56 0.82
CA ILE A 88 -21.58 -5.64 2.22
C ILE A 88 -20.49 -5.32 3.25
N LEU A 89 -19.21 -5.52 2.91
CA LEU A 89 -18.09 -5.24 3.80
C LEU A 89 -17.62 -3.79 3.70
N MET A 90 -17.96 -3.08 2.63
CA MET A 90 -17.49 -1.70 2.38
C MET A 90 -18.01 -0.68 3.41
N GLN A 91 -19.08 -1.02 4.13
CA GLN A 91 -19.69 -0.22 5.20
C GLN A 91 -19.40 -0.78 6.59
N ASN A 92 -18.71 -1.93 6.68
CA ASN A 92 -18.34 -2.50 7.97
C ASN A 92 -17.09 -1.77 8.48
N GLN A 93 -16.97 -1.68 9.81
CA GLN A 93 -15.74 -1.20 10.43
C GLN A 93 -14.57 -2.10 10.01
N MET A 94 -13.43 -1.51 9.66
CA MET A 94 -12.21 -2.23 9.28
C MET A 94 -11.78 -3.25 10.35
N THR A 95 -12.08 -2.97 11.63
CA THR A 95 -11.86 -3.89 12.77
C THR A 95 -12.65 -5.20 12.68
N LYS A 96 -13.76 -5.24 11.93
CA LYS A 96 -14.61 -6.42 11.73
C LYS A 96 -14.21 -7.24 10.49
N LEU A 97 -13.31 -6.72 9.66
CA LEU A 97 -12.80 -7.43 8.48
C LEU A 97 -11.71 -8.41 8.90
N SER A 98 -11.64 -9.54 8.20
CA SER A 98 -10.48 -10.44 8.31
C SER A 98 -9.20 -9.72 7.84
N GLY A 99 -8.02 -10.18 8.29
CA GLY A 99 -6.75 -9.59 7.89
C GLY A 99 -6.54 -9.55 6.36
N GLY A 100 -7.04 -10.56 5.64
CA GLY A 100 -7.01 -10.59 4.16
C GLY A 100 -7.96 -9.57 3.51
N GLU A 101 -9.12 -9.31 4.12
CA GLU A 101 -10.03 -8.26 3.65
C GLU A 101 -9.47 -6.86 3.93
N GLN A 102 -8.90 -6.63 5.11
CA GLN A 102 -8.19 -5.38 5.42
C GLN A 102 -7.03 -5.15 4.44
N THR A 103 -6.27 -6.20 4.12
CA THR A 103 -5.17 -6.15 3.13
C THR A 103 -5.67 -5.72 1.75
N ARG A 104 -6.81 -6.25 1.28
CA ARG A 104 -7.40 -5.84 0.00
C ARG A 104 -7.81 -4.37 -0.03
N VAL A 105 -8.42 -3.88 1.05
CA VAL A 105 -8.78 -2.46 1.19
C VAL A 105 -7.53 -1.58 1.11
N ARG A 106 -6.49 -1.92 1.87
CA ARG A 106 -5.23 -1.17 1.91
C ARG A 106 -4.50 -1.18 0.57
N LEU A 107 -4.43 -2.33 -0.10
CA LEU A 107 -3.86 -2.43 -1.45
C LEU A 107 -4.65 -1.57 -2.46
N SER A 108 -5.97 -1.51 -2.33
CA SER A 108 -6.79 -0.68 -3.22
C SER A 108 -6.47 0.82 -3.09
N ALA A 109 -6.16 1.28 -1.88
CA ALA A 109 -5.78 2.67 -1.63
C ALA A 109 -4.41 3.04 -2.22
N LEU A 110 -3.48 2.08 -2.33
CA LEU A 110 -2.16 2.26 -2.95
C LEU A 110 -2.18 2.26 -4.49
N SER A 111 -3.29 1.85 -5.10
CA SER A 111 -3.44 1.79 -6.56
C SER A 111 -3.86 3.12 -7.20
N LEU A 112 -4.09 4.14 -6.37
CA LEU A 112 -4.61 5.46 -6.71
C LEU A 112 -3.49 6.49 -6.70
#